data_AF-A0A1L4BVA1-F1
#
_entry.id   AF-A0A1L4BVA1-F1
#
_cell.length_a   1.000
_cell.length_b   1.000
_cell.length_c   1.000
_cell.angle_alpha   90.00
_cell.angle_beta   90.00
_cell.angle_gamma   90.00
#
_symmetry.space_group_name_H-M   'P 1'
#
loop_
_entity.id
_entity.type
_entity.pdbx_description
1 polymer ?
#
loop_
_entity_poly.entity_id
_entity_poly.type
_entity_poly.pdbx_seq_one_letter_code
_entity_poly.pdbx_strand_id
1 'polypeptide(L)'
;MMQNIQQFTILLQISLVAFTIASIIVTGLFILSQRKLSKNLFKINNYQQIHPAWLWTQLIPIWSSIAFVVTAVKLDDQIKIYTTKYDEKLKFKASLVYWYVGFLILGLIPIINIIAGIINLFIFIIIWSNISSSSKQIQKRLNQQ
;
A
#
# COMPACT_ATOMS: atom_id res chain seq x y z
N MET A 1 33.45 29.52 5.33
CA MET A 1 33.08 28.26 6.00
C MET A 1 31.64 28.30 6.53
N MET A 2 31.28 29.29 7.34
CA MET A 2 29.92 29.45 7.92
C MET A 2 28.80 29.62 6.87
N GLN A 3 29.06 30.37 5.78
CA GLN A 3 28.11 30.53 4.66
C GLN A 3 27.83 29.22 3.90
N ASN A 4 28.84 28.37 3.72
CA ASN A 4 28.68 27.08 3.04
C ASN A 4 27.85 26.09 3.88
N ILE A 5 28.03 26.10 5.21
CA ILE A 5 27.23 25.29 6.14
C ILE A 5 25.76 25.75 6.13
N GLN A 6 25.53 27.06 6.10
CA GLN A 6 24.18 27.63 6.03
C GLN A 6 23.47 27.27 4.71
N GLN A 7 24.15 27.41 3.57
CA GLN A 7 23.61 27.01 2.27
C GLN A 7 23.33 25.50 2.21
N PHE A 8 24.22 24.66 2.74
CA PHE A 8 24.01 23.21 2.80
C PHE A 8 22.80 22.84 3.66
N THR A 9 22.62 23.51 4.82
CA THR A 9 21.47 23.28 5.71
C THR A 9 20.15 23.65 5.04
N ILE A 10 20.10 24.77 4.31
CA ILE A 10 18.92 25.19 3.55
C ILE A 10 18.58 24.17 2.46
N LEU A 11 19.59 23.70 1.71
CA LEU A 11 19.39 22.68 0.68
C LEU A 11 18.79 21.40 1.28
N LEU A 12 19.34 20.95 2.41
CA LEU A 12 18.87 19.76 3.12
C LEU A 12 17.42 19.90 3.59
N GLN A 13 17.04 21.07 4.13
CA GLN A 13 15.67 21.36 4.54
C GLN A 13 14.70 21.34 3.34
N ILE A 14 15.07 21.96 2.22
CA ILE A 14 14.25 21.95 1.01
C ILE A 14 14.07 20.53 0.48
N SER A 15 15.15 19.73 0.44
CA SER A 15 15.08 18.32 0.04
C SER A 15 14.18 17.51 0.97
N LEU A 16 14.23 17.74 2.28
CA LEU A 16 13.39 17.06 3.26
C LEU A 16 11.91 17.41 3.07
N VAL A 17 11.58 18.68 2.84
CA VAL A 17 10.22 19.13 2.55
C VAL A 17 9.69 18.50 1.26
N ALA A 18 10.49 18.55 0.18
CA ALA A 18 10.13 17.95 -1.10
C ALA A 18 9.90 16.43 -0.98
N PHE A 19 10.78 15.73 -0.27
CA PHE A 19 10.65 14.30 -0.01
C PHE A 19 9.39 13.96 0.79
N THR A 20 9.06 14.78 1.80
CA THR A 20 7.85 14.60 2.63
C THR A 20 6.59 14.75 1.79
N ILE A 21 6.52 15.79 0.94
CA ILE A 21 5.38 16.01 0.03
C ILE A 21 5.24 14.84 -0.94
N ALA A 22 6.34 14.38 -1.55
CA ALA A 22 6.33 13.24 -2.44
C ALA A 22 5.83 11.96 -1.74
N SER A 23 6.25 11.72 -0.50
CA SER A 23 5.79 10.58 0.31
C SER A 23 4.29 10.60 0.57
N ILE A 24 3.73 11.77 0.90
CA ILE A 24 2.28 11.95 1.09
C ILE A 24 1.52 11.65 -0.21
N ILE A 25 2.00 12.16 -1.34
CA ILE A 25 1.38 11.93 -2.66
C ILE A 25 1.40 10.43 -3.00
N VAL A 26 2.55 9.78 -2.87
CA VAL A 26 2.71 8.34 -3.12
C VAL A 26 1.76 7.53 -2.25
N THR A 27 1.68 7.84 -0.96
CA THR A 27 0.78 7.16 -0.02
C THR A 27 -0.69 7.39 -0.39
N GLY A 28 -1.07 8.61 -0.77
CA GLY A 28 -2.41 8.93 -1.24
C GLY A 28 -2.80 8.13 -2.48
N LEU A 29 -1.92 8.07 -3.49
CA LEU A 29 -2.14 7.30 -4.72
C LEU A 29 -2.24 5.78 -4.45
N PHE A 30 -1.44 5.29 -3.51
CA PHE A 30 -1.50 3.91 -3.06
C PHE A 30 -2.85 3.58 -2.40
N ILE A 31 -3.33 4.43 -1.49
CA ILE A 31 -4.65 4.29 -0.84
C ILE A 31 -5.78 4.34 -1.88
N LEU A 32 -5.70 5.23 -2.88
CA LEU A 32 -6.68 5.28 -3.98
C LEU A 32 -6.70 3.97 -4.79
N SER A 33 -5.54 3.35 -4.98
CA SER A 33 -5.43 2.05 -5.67
C SER A 33 -6.10 0.93 -4.87
N GLN A 34 -5.89 0.88 -3.56
CA GLN A 34 -6.60 -0.05 -2.66
C GLN A 34 -8.12 0.19 -2.68
N ARG A 35 -8.55 1.46 -2.63
CA ARG A 35 -9.96 1.85 -2.70
C ARG A 35 -10.61 1.38 -4.00
N LYS A 36 -9.90 1.52 -5.13
CA LYS A 36 -10.38 1.06 -6.44
C LYS A 36 -10.56 -0.46 -6.46
N LEU A 37 -9.57 -1.22 -5.97
CA LEU A 37 -9.67 -2.67 -5.87
C LEU A 37 -10.85 -3.08 -4.98
N SER A 38 -10.98 -2.50 -3.79
CA SER A 38 -12.08 -2.77 -2.86
C SER A 38 -13.45 -2.50 -3.47
N LYS A 39 -13.62 -1.37 -4.17
CA LYS A 39 -14.88 -1.05 -4.87
C LYS A 39 -15.20 -2.05 -5.98
N ASN A 40 -14.20 -2.48 -6.73
CA ASN A 40 -14.41 -3.45 -7.82
C ASN A 40 -14.79 -4.83 -7.26
N LEU A 41 -14.13 -5.28 -6.19
CA LEU A 41 -14.48 -6.51 -5.48
C LEU A 41 -15.91 -6.46 -4.91
N PHE A 42 -16.27 -5.34 -4.27
CA PHE A 42 -17.63 -5.12 -3.77
C PHE A 42 -18.67 -5.29 -4.88
N LYS A 43 -18.47 -4.63 -6.03
CA LYS A 43 -19.40 -4.68 -7.16
C LYS A 43 -19.58 -6.07 -7.75
N ILE A 44 -18.51 -6.85 -7.86
CA ILE A 44 -18.58 -8.17 -8.52
C ILE A 44 -19.05 -9.28 -7.57
N ASN A 45 -18.74 -9.16 -6.28
CA ASN A 45 -19.11 -10.14 -5.28
C ASN A 45 -20.47 -9.86 -4.63
N ASN A 46 -20.97 -8.62 -4.66
CA ASN A 46 -22.12 -8.15 -3.87
C ASN A 46 -21.99 -8.48 -2.37
N TYR A 47 -20.76 -8.43 -1.84
CA TYR A 47 -20.44 -8.74 -0.44
C TYR A 47 -20.12 -7.47 0.36
N GLN A 48 -19.74 -7.58 1.63
CA GLN A 48 -19.55 -6.43 2.51
C GLN A 48 -18.45 -5.46 2.02
N GLN A 49 -18.80 -4.18 1.85
CA GLN A 49 -17.83 -3.15 1.47
C GLN A 49 -16.83 -2.89 2.60
N ILE A 50 -15.55 -2.75 2.25
CA ILE A 50 -14.53 -2.31 3.20
C ILE A 50 -14.82 -0.85 3.58
N HIS A 51 -14.99 -0.59 4.88
CA HIS A 51 -15.27 0.75 5.37
C HIS A 51 -14.11 1.70 5.01
N PRO A 52 -14.37 2.86 4.35
CA PRO A 52 -13.33 3.78 3.87
C PRO A 52 -12.37 4.28 4.96
N ALA A 53 -12.79 4.30 6.22
CA ALA A 53 -11.92 4.68 7.33
C ALA A 53 -10.69 3.78 7.44
N TRP A 54 -10.79 2.47 7.19
CA TRP A 54 -9.63 1.57 7.22
C TRP A 54 -8.58 1.90 6.16
N LEU A 55 -8.99 2.51 5.05
CA LEU A 55 -8.10 2.95 3.98
C LEU A 55 -7.40 4.26 4.33
N TRP A 56 -8.16 5.26 4.79
CA TRP A 56 -7.62 6.61 5.06
C TRP A 56 -6.86 6.72 6.37
N THR A 57 -7.21 5.92 7.37
CA THR A 57 -6.47 5.89 8.64
C THR A 57 -5.04 5.34 8.50
N GLN A 58 -4.69 4.76 7.32
CA GLN A 58 -3.31 4.42 6.98
C GLN A 58 -2.38 5.64 6.92
N LEU A 59 -2.92 6.87 6.77
CA LEU A 59 -2.14 8.11 6.80
C LEU A 59 -1.65 8.49 8.20
N ILE A 60 -2.23 7.91 9.25
CA ILE A 60 -1.81 8.18 10.63
C ILE A 60 -0.59 7.30 10.92
N PRO A 61 0.62 7.86 11.14
CA PRO A 61 1.86 7.08 11.17
C PRO A 61 1.85 5.93 12.19
N ILE A 62 1.39 6.20 13.41
CA ILE A 62 1.33 5.22 14.52
C ILE A 62 0.33 4.08 14.22
N TRP A 63 -0.69 4.35 13.42
CA TRP A 63 -1.78 3.40 13.12
C TRP A 63 -1.61 2.71 11.76
N SER A 64 -0.70 3.22 10.93
CA SER A 64 -0.56 2.86 9.51
C SER A 64 -0.40 1.36 9.28
N SER A 65 0.48 0.71 10.04
CA SER A 65 0.75 -0.73 9.92
C SER A 65 -0.49 -1.57 10.25
N ILE A 66 -1.21 -1.21 11.31
CA ILE A 66 -2.43 -1.92 11.74
C ILE A 66 -3.52 -1.76 10.68
N ALA A 67 -3.78 -0.52 10.25
CA ALA A 67 -4.77 -0.24 9.22
C ALA A 67 -4.46 -0.97 7.91
N PHE A 68 -3.18 -1.04 7.53
CA PHE A 68 -2.76 -1.72 6.31
C PHE A 68 -2.96 -3.25 6.40
N VAL A 69 -2.61 -3.88 7.53
CA VAL A 69 -2.85 -5.32 7.76
C VAL A 69 -4.36 -5.62 7.74
N VAL A 70 -5.17 -4.85 8.48
CA VAL A 70 -6.63 -5.04 8.51
C VAL A 70 -7.24 -4.89 7.11
N THR A 71 -6.77 -3.92 6.33
CA THR A 71 -7.23 -3.74 4.95
C THR A 71 -6.82 -4.92 4.07
N ALA A 72 -5.62 -5.45 4.23
CA ALA A 72 -5.15 -6.62 3.49
C ALA A 72 -5.98 -7.87 3.79
N VAL A 73 -6.30 -8.13 5.07
CA VAL A 73 -7.17 -9.25 5.47
C VAL A 73 -8.54 -9.13 4.81
N LYS A 74 -9.17 -7.95 4.89
CA LYS A 74 -10.50 -7.73 4.30
C LYS A 74 -10.50 -7.86 2.77
N LEU A 75 -9.41 -7.44 2.12
CA LEU A 75 -9.23 -7.65 0.68
C LEU A 75 -9.05 -9.13 0.36
N ASP A 76 -8.27 -9.87 1.16
CA ASP A 76 -8.04 -11.31 0.99
C ASP A 76 -9.35 -12.10 1.04
N ASP A 77 -10.23 -11.78 2.00
CA ASP A 77 -11.53 -12.45 2.13
C ASP A 77 -12.42 -12.22 0.90
N GLN A 78 -12.47 -10.98 0.41
CA GLN A 78 -13.17 -10.64 -0.83
C GLN A 78 -12.56 -11.34 -2.06
N ILE A 79 -11.23 -11.51 -2.09
CA ILE A 79 -10.53 -12.19 -3.18
C ILE A 79 -10.82 -13.69 -3.14
N LYS A 80 -10.90 -14.32 -1.97
CA LYS A 80 -11.31 -15.73 -1.85
C LYS A 80 -12.70 -15.94 -2.43
N ILE A 81 -13.66 -15.08 -2.09
CA ILE A 81 -15.02 -15.12 -2.65
C ILE A 81 -14.97 -15.00 -4.19
N TYR A 82 -14.20 -14.06 -4.72
CA TYR A 82 -14.02 -13.88 -6.15
C TYR A 82 -13.43 -15.15 -6.80
N THR A 83 -12.34 -15.68 -6.25
CA THR A 83 -11.68 -16.87 -6.80
C THR A 83 -12.58 -18.10 -6.74
N THR A 84 -13.37 -18.29 -5.68
CA THR A 84 -14.36 -19.37 -5.64
C THR A 84 -15.49 -19.19 -6.66
N LYS A 85 -15.95 -17.95 -6.90
CA LYS A 85 -17.06 -17.67 -7.82
C LYS A 85 -16.66 -17.75 -9.29
N TYR A 86 -15.42 -17.41 -9.63
CA TYR A 86 -14.97 -17.24 -11.02
C TYR A 86 -13.81 -18.17 -11.43
N ASP A 87 -13.33 -19.02 -10.51
CA ASP A 87 -12.15 -19.88 -10.69
C ASP A 87 -10.91 -19.14 -11.23
N GLU A 88 -10.78 -17.87 -10.87
CA GLU A 88 -9.69 -16.99 -11.31
C GLU A 88 -8.92 -16.44 -10.11
N LYS A 89 -7.60 -16.60 -10.14
CA LYS A 89 -6.70 -16.09 -9.10
C LYS A 89 -6.25 -14.67 -9.42
N LEU A 90 -6.47 -13.77 -8.48
CA LEU A 90 -5.97 -12.40 -8.55
C LEU A 90 -4.49 -12.34 -8.15
N LYS A 91 -3.77 -11.33 -8.66
CA LYS A 91 -2.33 -11.17 -8.37
C LYS A 91 -2.06 -10.68 -6.94
N PHE A 92 -2.99 -9.95 -6.34
CA PHE A 92 -2.84 -9.48 -4.97
C PHE A 92 -2.87 -10.65 -3.99
N LYS A 93 -1.94 -10.64 -3.04
CA LYS A 93 -1.83 -11.61 -1.94
C LYS A 93 -1.60 -10.85 -0.64
N ALA A 94 -2.42 -11.10 0.38
CA ALA A 94 -2.26 -10.45 1.68
C ALA A 94 -0.95 -10.85 2.39
N SER A 95 -0.39 -12.03 2.09
CA SER A 95 0.90 -12.45 2.64
C SER A 95 2.04 -11.47 2.34
N LEU A 96 2.04 -10.82 1.18
CA LEU A 96 3.04 -9.80 0.85
C LEU A 96 2.94 -8.58 1.77
N VAL A 97 1.72 -8.23 2.19
CA VAL A 97 1.49 -7.14 3.16
C VAL A 97 2.03 -7.52 4.54
N TYR A 98 1.87 -8.78 4.95
CA TYR A 98 2.44 -9.25 6.22
C TYR A 98 3.97 -9.21 6.19
N TRP A 99 4.59 -9.61 5.07
CA TRP A 99 6.03 -9.45 4.87
C TRP A 99 6.46 -7.98 4.90
N TYR A 100 5.73 -7.10 4.21
CA TYR A 100 6.00 -5.65 4.24
C TYR A 100 6.01 -5.10 5.67
N VAL A 101 4.99 -5.42 6.47
CA VAL A 101 4.90 -4.96 7.86
C VAL A 101 5.97 -5.61 8.74
N GLY A 102 6.29 -6.90 8.50
CA GLY A 102 7.39 -7.58 9.18
C GLY A 102 8.74 -6.90 8.95
N PHE A 103 9.07 -6.59 7.69
CA PHE A 103 10.30 -5.85 7.35
C PHE A 103 10.30 -4.41 7.87
N LEU A 104 9.13 -3.76 7.94
CA LEU A 104 9.00 -2.44 8.54
C LEU A 104 9.37 -2.47 10.03
N ILE A 105 8.92 -3.48 10.78
CA ILE A 105 9.27 -3.67 12.20
C ILE A 105 10.74 -4.04 12.36
N LEU A 106 11.27 -4.94 11.50
CA LEU A 106 12.70 -5.28 11.50
C LEU A 106 13.57 -4.05 11.24
N GLY A 107 13.11 -3.11 10.40
CA GLY A 107 13.80 -1.84 10.14
C GLY A 107 14.01 -0.96 11.37
N LEU A 108 13.31 -1.21 12.49
CA LEU A 108 13.54 -0.51 13.76
C LEU A 108 14.88 -0.88 14.40
N ILE A 109 15.48 -2.01 14.02
CA ILE A 109 16.79 -2.44 14.50
C ILE A 109 17.88 -1.74 13.66
N PRO A 110 18.73 -0.87 14.24
CA PRO A 110 19.65 0.00 13.49
C PRO A 110 20.57 -0.74 12.52
N ILE A 111 21.05 -1.93 12.91
CA ILE A 111 22.02 -2.73 12.14
C ILE A 111 21.41 -3.23 10.81
N ILE A 112 20.11 -3.53 10.79
CA ILE A 112 19.43 -4.09 9.61
C ILE A 112 18.55 -3.07 8.88
N ASN A 113 18.46 -1.84 9.39
CA ASN A 113 17.54 -0.81 8.90
C ASN A 113 17.71 -0.52 7.40
N ILE A 114 18.95 -0.37 6.91
CA ILE A 114 19.21 -0.05 5.50
C ILE A 114 18.71 -1.18 4.59
N ILE A 115 19.08 -2.43 4.91
CA ILE A 115 18.69 -3.60 4.11
C ILE A 115 17.18 -3.81 4.16
N ALA A 116 16.59 -3.73 5.37
CA ALA A 116 15.16 -3.84 5.57
C ALA A 116 14.41 -2.76 4.78
N GLY A 117 14.89 -1.51 4.79
CA GLY A 117 14.31 -0.39 4.04
C GLY A 117 14.30 -0.63 2.53
N ILE A 118 15.41 -1.11 1.96
CA ILE A 118 15.51 -1.45 0.53
C ILE A 118 14.53 -2.57 0.17
N ILE A 119 14.52 -3.66 0.95
CA ILE A 119 13.58 -4.77 0.75
C ILE A 119 12.13 -4.27 0.82
N ASN A 120 11.82 -3.41 1.79
CA ASN A 120 10.48 -2.90 1.98
C ASN A 120 10.00 -2.04 0.80
N LEU A 121 10.90 -1.27 0.19
CA LEU A 121 10.61 -0.51 -1.03
C LEU A 121 10.23 -1.44 -2.19
N PHE A 122 10.98 -2.53 -2.41
CA PHE A 122 10.63 -3.51 -3.46
C PHE A 122 9.29 -4.19 -3.18
N ILE A 123 9.05 -4.63 -1.94
CA ILE A 123 7.79 -5.27 -1.56
C ILE A 123 6.63 -4.29 -1.76
N PHE A 124 6.78 -3.02 -1.39
CA PHE A 124 5.76 -1.98 -1.61
C PHE A 124 5.40 -1.84 -3.09
N ILE A 125 6.40 -1.74 -3.97
CA ILE A 125 6.19 -1.63 -5.42
C ILE A 125 5.44 -2.87 -5.95
N ILE A 126 5.84 -4.06 -5.51
CA ILE A 126 5.18 -5.32 -5.89
C ILE A 126 3.72 -5.34 -5.43
N ILE A 127 3.44 -4.98 -4.17
CA ILE A 127 2.07 -4.92 -3.64
C ILE A 127 1.23 -3.96 -4.47
N TRP A 128 1.73 -2.75 -4.72
CA TRP A 128 0.99 -1.75 -5.49
C TRP A 128 0.72 -2.22 -6.92
N SER A 129 1.73 -2.78 -7.59
CA SER A 129 1.57 -3.36 -8.93
C SER A 129 0.50 -4.46 -8.94
N ASN A 130 0.50 -5.34 -7.94
CA ASN A 130 -0.48 -6.42 -7.82
C ASN A 130 -1.91 -5.92 -7.53
N ILE A 131 -2.07 -4.87 -6.71
CA ILE A 131 -3.36 -4.20 -6.49
C ILE A 131 -3.88 -3.63 -7.82
N SER A 132 -3.04 -2.89 -8.54
CA SER A 132 -3.39 -2.27 -9.82
C SER A 132 -3.78 -3.32 -10.86
N SER A 133 -3.00 -4.40 -10.98
CA SER A 133 -3.29 -5.49 -11.91
C SER A 133 -4.59 -6.22 -11.56
N SER A 134 -4.81 -6.54 -10.28
CA SER A 134 -6.04 -7.22 -9.83
C SER A 134 -7.28 -6.35 -10.06
N SER A 135 -7.17 -5.04 -9.79
CA SER A 135 -8.27 -4.09 -10.06
C SER A 135 -8.62 -4.04 -11.55
N LYS A 136 -7.61 -4.05 -12.44
CA LYS A 136 -7.80 -4.12 -13.89
C LYS A 136 -8.44 -5.44 -14.34
N GLN A 137 -8.03 -6.57 -13.77
CA GLN A 137 -8.61 -7.90 -14.07
C GLN A 137 -10.11 -7.93 -13.75
N ILE A 138 -10.48 -7.51 -12.53
CA ILE A 138 -11.89 -7.45 -12.11
C ILE A 138 -12.68 -6.48 -12.99
N GLN A 139 -12.11 -5.32 -13.34
CA GLN A 139 -12.80 -4.36 -14.20
C GLN A 139 -13.10 -4.94 -15.59
N LYS A 140 -12.15 -5.67 -16.18
CA LYS A 140 -12.36 -6.33 -17.47
C LYS A 140 -13.52 -7.33 -17.39
N ARG A 141 -13.60 -8.10 -16.31
CA ARG A 141 -14.72 -9.04 -16.06
C ARG A 141 -16.05 -8.32 -15.91
N LEU A 142 -16.10 -7.25 -15.12
CA LEU A 142 -17.32 -6.45 -14.94
C LEU A 142 -17.85 -5.88 -16.28
N ASN A 143 -16.97 -5.58 -17.23
CA ASN A 143 -17.35 -5.09 -18.55
C ASN A 143 -17.76 -6.22 -19.53
N GLN A 144 -17.53 -7.49 -19.17
CA GLN A 144 -17.90 -8.68 -19.96
C GLN A 144 -19.23 -9.30 -19.50
N GLN A 145 -19.78 -8.83 -18.37
CA GLN A 145 -21.10 -9.19 -17.86
C GLN A 145 -22.16 -8.23 -18.40
#